data_AF-A0A937P275-F1
#
_entry.id   AF-A0A937P275-F1
#
_cell.length_a   1.000
_cell.length_b   1.000
_cell.length_c   1.000
_cell.angle_alpha   90.00
_cell.angle_beta   90.00
_cell.angle_gamma   90.00
#
_symmetry.space_group_name_H-M   'P 1'
#
loop_
_entity.id
_entity.type
_entity.pdbx_description
1 polymer ?
#
loop_
_entity_poly.entity_id
_entity_poly.type
_entity_poly.pdbx_seq_one_letter_code
_entity_poly.pdbx_strand_id
1 'polypeptide(L)' 'MKKHYQLPVLIEKDEDGFYVVECPVFSGCYTQGKTMDDALKNIREVIDLCLEEKENNH' A
#
# COMPACT_ATOMS: atom_id res chain seq x y z
N MET A 1 17.02 -14.36 -1.13
CA MET A 1 16.65 -13.73 0.16
C MET A 1 15.48 -12.80 -0.09
N LYS A 2 14.39 -12.90 0.68
CA LYS A 2 13.32 -11.88 0.61
C LYS A 2 13.84 -10.61 1.29
N LYS A 3 13.82 -9.48 0.57
CA LYS A 3 14.13 -8.18 1.17
C LYS A 3 12.97 -7.77 2.08
N HIS A 4 13.31 -7.26 3.26
CA HIS A 4 12.33 -6.71 4.19
C HIS A 4 12.32 -5.20 4.06
N TYR A 5 11.19 -4.64 3.64
CA TYR A 5 10.98 -3.20 3.54
C TYR A 5 10.13 -2.73 4.71
N GLN A 6 10.54 -1.64 5.35
CA GLN A 6 9.72 -0.89 6.29
C GLN A 6 9.35 0.42 5.61
N LEU A 7 8.07 0.59 5.33
CA LEU A 7 7.56 1.71 4.57
C LEU A 7 6.50 2.44 5.40
N PRO A 8 6.52 3.78 5.44
CA PRO A 8 5.46 4.54 6.10
C PRO A 8 4.16 4.40 5.31
N VAL A 9 3.04 4.35 6.01
CA VAL A 9 1.70 4.42 5.43
C VAL A 9 0.87 5.45 6.17
N LEU A 10 0.05 6.20 5.42
CA LEU A 10 -0.96 7.08 5.97
C LEU A 10 -2.30 6.38 5.88
N ILE A 11 -3.10 6.45 6.95
CA ILE A 11 -4.41 5.82 7.02
C ILE A 11 -5.43 6.90 7.38
N GLU A 12 -6.44 7.03 6.54
CA GLU A 12 -7.59 7.92 6.74
C GLU A 12 -8.87 7.11 6.68
N LYS A 13 -9.88 7.52 7.44
CA LYS A 13 -11.23 6.97 7.32
C LYS A 13 -12.13 8.04 6.69
N ASP A 14 -12.74 7.72 5.57
CA ASP A 14 -13.61 8.66 4.85
C ASP A 14 -15.03 8.74 5.45
N GLU A 15 -15.85 9.62 4.87
CA GLU A 15 -17.23 9.88 5.30
C GLU A 15 -18.16 8.66 5.10
N ASP A 16 -17.85 7.79 4.13
CA ASP A 16 -18.59 6.57 3.83
C ASP A 16 -18.16 5.38 4.70
N GLY A 17 -17.15 5.58 5.55
CA GLY A 17 -16.62 4.62 6.50
C GLY A 17 -15.59 3.64 5.93
N PHE A 18 -15.06 3.90 4.74
CA PHE A 18 -13.93 3.18 4.17
C PHE A 18 -12.62 3.68 4.77
N TYR A 19 -11.65 2.78 4.86
CA TYR A 19 -10.27 3.08 5.18
C TYR A 19 -9.51 3.29 3.88
N VAL A 20 -8.96 4.48 3.69
CA VAL A 20 -8.05 4.81 2.61
C VAL A 20 -6.63 4.75 3.16
N VAL A 21 -5.77 3.99 2.48
CA VAL A 21 -4.37 3.80 2.88
C VAL A 21 -3.47 4.17 1.72
N GLU A 22 -2.51 5.05 1.96
CA GLU A 22 -1.50 5.44 0.98
C GLU A 22 -0.09 5.25 1.51
N CYS A 23 0.86 5.01 0.62
CA CYS A 23 2.28 4.98 0.96
C CYS A 23 2.98 6.16 0.27
N PRO A 24 3.42 7.20 0.99
CA PRO A 24 4.01 8.40 0.38
C PRO A 24 5.32 8.14 -0.37
N VAL A 25 5.95 6.98 -0.15
CA VAL A 25 7.14 6.54 -0.91
C VAL A 25 6.79 6.16 -2.36
N PHE A 26 5.53 5.78 -2.60
CA PHE A 26 5.01 5.43 -3.92
C PHE A 26 3.94 6.45 -4.32
N SER A 27 4.36 7.46 -5.08
CA SER A 27 3.46 8.52 -5.55
C SER A 27 2.25 7.95 -6.28
N GLY A 28 1.04 8.29 -5.81
CA GLY A 28 -0.22 7.82 -6.39
C GLY A 28 -0.60 6.39 -6.04
N CYS A 29 0.14 5.73 -5.14
CA CYS A 29 -0.20 4.40 -4.64
C CYS A 29 -1.06 4.50 -3.39
N TYR A 30 -2.37 4.37 -3.59
CA TYR A 30 -3.34 4.27 -2.51
C TYR A 30 -4.28 3.10 -2.76
N THR A 31 -4.84 2.57 -1.68
CA THR A 31 -5.86 1.52 -1.71
C THR A 31 -6.95 1.86 -0.71
N GLN A 32 -8.10 1.21 -0.83
CA GLN A 32 -9.20 1.36 0.10
C GLN A 32 -9.74 0.02 0.55
N GLY A 33 -10.38 -0.02 1.71
CA GLY A 33 -11.01 -1.21 2.27
C GLY A 33 -12.13 -0.85 3.23
N LYS A 34 -13.13 -1.74 3.37
CA LYS A 34 -14.21 -1.57 4.37
C LYS A 34 -13.69 -1.70 5.80
N THR A 35 -12.56 -2.36 5.97
CA THR A 35 -11.85 -2.51 7.25
C THR A 35 -10.40 -2.08 7.08
N MET A 36 -9.76 -1.72 8.20
CA MET A 36 -8.34 -1.37 8.22
C MET A 36 -7.46 -2.52 7.72
N ASP A 37 -7.78 -3.76 8.12
CA ASP A 37 -7.03 -4.95 7.70
C ASP A 37 -7.14 -5.19 6.19
N ASP A 38 -8.32 -5.00 5.60
CA ASP A 38 -8.50 -5.12 4.15
C ASP A 38 -7.68 -4.08 3.40
N ALA A 39 -7.71 -2.82 3.84
CA ALA A 39 -6.95 -1.74 3.21
C ALA A 39 -5.43 -1.97 3.36
N LEU A 40 -4.97 -2.43 4.52
CA LEU A 40 -3.56 -2.78 4.77
C LEU A 40 -3.09 -3.98 3.96
N LYS A 41 -3.95 -4.98 3.75
CA LYS A 41 -3.65 -6.11 2.87
C LYS A 41 -3.50 -5.65 1.43
N ASN A 42 -4.43 -4.82 0.94
CA ASN A 42 -4.43 -4.32 -0.42
C ASN A 42 -3.17 -3.47 -0.71
N ILE A 43 -2.83 -2.52 0.17
CA ILE A 43 -1.64 -1.68 -0.05
C ILE A 43 -0.35 -2.50 -0.08
N ARG A 44 -0.28 -3.59 0.70
CA ARG A 44 0.88 -4.49 0.70
C ARG A 44 1.05 -5.19 -0.64
N GLU A 45 -0.04 -5.71 -1.21
CA GLU A 45 0.00 -6.37 -2.52
C GLU A 45 0.43 -5.40 -3.63
N VAL A 46 -0.08 -4.16 -3.62
CA VAL A 46 0.32 -3.15 -4.61
C VAL A 46 1.78 -2.73 -4.45
N ILE A 47 2.26 -2.54 -3.21
CA ILE A 47 3.67 -2.23 -2.94
C ILE A 47 4.58 -3.36 -3.42
N ASP A 48 4.21 -4.61 -3.15
CA ASP A 48 4.99 -5.79 -3.58
C ASP A 48 5.12 -5.80 -5.12
N LEU A 49 4.03 -5.54 -5.86
CA LEU A 49 4.07 -5.40 -7.33
C LEU A 49 4.97 -4.25 -7.79
N CYS A 50 4.89 -3.07 -7.16
CA CYS A 50 5.75 -1.93 -7.51
C CYS A 50 7.23 -2.21 -7.24
N LEU A 51 7.55 -3.00 -6.20
CA LEU A 51 8.92 -3.41 -5.90
C LEU A 51 9.42 -4.44 -6.90
N GLU A 52 8.58 -5.41 -7.28
CA GLU A 52 8.89 -6.40 -8.31
C GLU A 52 9.17 -5.74 -9.67
N GLU A 53 8.35 -4.76 -10.09
CA GLU A 53 8.60 -3.99 -11.32
C GLU A 53 9.94 -3.23 -11.28
N LYS A 54 10.28 -2.61 -10.15
CA LYS A 54 11.57 -1.94 -9.97
C LYS A 54 12.75 -2.91 -10.01
N GLU A 55 12.57 -4.13 -9.53
CA GLU A 55 13.61 -5.16 -9.61
C GLU A 55 13.75 -5.73 -11.04
N ASN A 56 12.65 -5.90 -11.77
CA ASN A 56 12.62 -6.47 -13.13
C ASN A 56 13.05 -5.50 -14.24
N ASN A 57 13.00 -4.18 -14.03
CA ASN A 57 13.49 -3.17 -14.98
C ASN A 57 15.01 -2.91 -14.88
N HIS A 58 15.79 -3.92 -14.46
CA HIS A 58 17.25 -3.93 -14.54
C HIS A 58 17.76 -4.79 -15.69
#